data_AF-A0A352TBZ3-F1
#
_entry.id   AF-A0A352TBZ3-F1
#
_cell.length_a   1.000
_cell.length_b   1.000
_cell.length_c   1.000
_cell.angle_alpha   90.00
_cell.angle_beta   90.00
_cell.angle_gamma   90.00
#
_symmetry.space_group_name_H-M   'P 1'
#
loop_
_entity.id
_entity.type
_entity.pdbx_description
1 polymer ?
#
loop_
_entity_poly.entity_id
_entity_poly.type
_entity_poly.pdbx_seq_one_letter_code
_entity_poly.pdbx_strand_id
1 'polypeptide(L)'
;LVSAVYEEVLYRQFLPFVALLIAGKVTFFQFLAELVAVLVFAFSHRYLGLVAVINAFVCGIILRWCYIKTRSFVPGAIAHFLYNIIVFSFWILSVNT
;
A
#
# COMPACT_ATOMS: atom_id res chain seq x y z
N LEU A 1 4.90 11.12 7.85
CA LEU A 1 3.59 11.52 7.31
C LEU A 1 3.66 11.78 5.80
N VAL A 2 4.56 12.64 5.32
CA VAL A 2 4.67 12.99 3.90
C VAL A 2 4.82 11.77 2.98
N SER A 3 5.74 10.83 3.28
CA SER A 3 5.88 9.58 2.50
C SER A 3 4.59 8.77 2.43
N ALA A 4 3.93 8.57 3.59
CA ALA A 4 2.67 7.82 3.66
C ALA A 4 1.57 8.45 2.80
N VAL A 5 1.47 9.78 2.78
CA VAL A 5 0.52 10.49 1.90
C VAL A 5 0.85 10.23 0.42
N TYR A 6 2.11 10.38 0.01
CA TYR A 6 2.50 10.14 -1.38
C TYR A 6 2.23 8.69 -1.81
N GLU A 7 2.55 7.72 -0.95
CA GLU A 7 2.31 6.30 -1.25
C GLU A 7 0.82 5.96 -1.33
N GLU A 8 -0.01 6.52 -0.45
CA GLU A 8 -1.45 6.32 -0.53
C GLU A 8 -2.03 6.94 -1.82
N VAL A 9 -1.64 8.16 -2.17
CA VAL A 9 -2.10 8.80 -3.42
C VAL A 9 -1.64 7.98 -4.63
N LEU A 10 -0.37 7.59 -4.69
CA LEU A 10 0.19 6.86 -5.82
C LEU A 10 -0.43 5.48 -5.98
N TYR A 11 -0.42 4.66 -4.91
CA TYR A 11 -0.78 3.25 -5.02
C TYR A 11 -2.27 2.97 -4.79
N ARG A 12 -3.03 3.89 -4.16
CA ARG A 12 -4.48 3.68 -3.91
C ARG A 12 -5.34 4.55 -4.82
N GLN A 13 -4.83 5.66 -5.35
CA GLN A 13 -5.60 6.49 -6.28
C GLN A 13 -5.09 6.34 -7.70
N PHE A 14 -3.87 6.83 -7.96
CA PHE A 14 -3.37 6.98 -9.33
C PHE A 14 -3.21 5.63 -10.05
N LEU A 15 -2.45 4.71 -9.46
CA LEU A 15 -2.09 3.46 -10.14
C LEU A 15 -3.31 2.55 -10.37
N PRO A 16 -4.21 2.30 -9.38
CA PRO A 16 -5.44 1.57 -9.63
C PRO A 16 -6.36 2.28 -10.62
N PHE A 17 -6.44 3.62 -10.59
CA PHE A 17 -7.28 4.36 -11.53
C PHE A 17 -6.82 4.15 -12.98
N VAL A 18 -5.52 4.32 -13.25
CA VAL A 18 -4.95 4.11 -14.59
C VAL A 18 -5.11 2.66 -15.02
N ALA A 19 -4.82 1.70 -14.13
CA ALA A 19 -4.95 0.28 -14.45
C ALA A 19 -6.40 -0.14 -14.73
N LEU A 20 -7.38 0.38 -13.98
CA LEU A 20 -8.80 0.15 -14.20
C LEU A 20 -9.30 0.80 -15.50
N LEU A 21 -8.76 1.97 -15.86
CA LEU A 21 -9.08 2.63 -17.14
C LEU A 21 -8.65 1.76 -18.33
N ILE A 22 -7.48 1.13 -18.24
CA ILE A 22 -6.95 0.20 -19.26
C ILE A 22 -7.76 -1.11 -19.28
N ALA A 23 -8.12 -1.64 -18.10
CA ALA A 23 -8.87 -2.88 -17.97
C ALA A 23 -10.31 -2.81 -18.52
N GLY A 24 -10.90 -1.62 -18.59
CA GLY A 24 -12.26 -1.42 -19.05
C GLY A 24 -13.30 -2.05 -18.10
N LYS A 25 -14.37 -2.63 -18.67
CA LYS A 25 -15.49 -3.23 -17.91
C LYS A 25 -15.36 -4.73 -17.67
N VAL A 26 -14.26 -5.35 -18.07
CA VAL A 26 -14.05 -6.79 -17.92
C VAL A 26 -13.59 -7.08 -16.49
N THR A 27 -14.42 -7.77 -15.72
CA THR A 27 -14.22 -8.04 -14.28
C THR A 27 -12.88 -8.71 -13.98
N PHE A 28 -12.46 -9.67 -14.82
CA PHE A 28 -11.16 -10.33 -14.67
C PHE A 28 -9.99 -9.35 -14.79
N PHE A 29 -10.02 -8.44 -15.76
CA PHE A 29 -8.95 -7.44 -15.92
C PHE A 29 -9.00 -6.36 -14.84
N GLN A 30 -10.18 -6.03 -14.31
CA GLN A 30 -10.30 -5.14 -13.17
C GLN A 30 -9.67 -5.74 -11.92
N PHE A 31 -9.93 -7.03 -11.66
CA PHE A 31 -9.25 -7.76 -10.58
C PHE A 31 -7.73 -7.76 -10.77
N LEU A 32 -7.26 -8.02 -11.99
CA LEU A 32 -5.83 -8.00 -12.28
C LEU A 32 -5.22 -6.60 -12.08
N ALA A 33 -5.93 -5.53 -12.46
CA ALA A 33 -5.51 -4.14 -12.23
C ALA A 33 -5.31 -3.83 -10.74
N GLU A 34 -6.25 -4.26 -9.90
CA GLU A 34 -6.16 -4.13 -8.43
C GLU A 34 -4.99 -4.93 -7.87
N LEU A 35 -4.84 -6.18 -8.31
CA LEU A 35 -3.74 -7.05 -7.88
C LEU A 35 -2.38 -6.48 -8.25
N VAL A 36 -2.21 -5.98 -9.47
CA VAL A 36 -0.98 -5.34 -9.92
C VAL A 36 -0.65 -4.14 -9.05
N ALA A 37 -1.63 -3.31 -8.66
CA ALA A 37 -1.38 -2.16 -7.80
C ALA A 37 -0.83 -2.55 -6.43
N VAL A 38 -1.40 -3.60 -5.83
CA VAL A 38 -0.92 -4.14 -4.55
C VAL A 38 0.47 -4.77 -4.70
N LEU A 39 0.73 -5.49 -5.80
CA LEU A 39 2.04 -6.09 -6.05
C LEU A 39 3.13 -5.05 -6.25
N VAL A 40 2.87 -3.99 -7.02
CA VAL A 40 3.84 -2.90 -7.22
C VAL A 40 4.15 -2.21 -5.88
N PHE A 41 3.16 -1.99 -5.03
CA PHE A 41 3.37 -1.49 -3.66
C PHE A 41 4.22 -2.45 -2.82
N ALA A 42 3.96 -3.76 -2.86
CA ALA A 42 4.74 -4.73 -2.08
C ALA A 42 6.20 -4.80 -2.54
N PHE A 43 6.42 -4.85 -3.87
CA PHE A 43 7.76 -4.97 -4.43
C PHE A 43 8.57 -3.68 -4.35
N SER A 44 7.95 -2.50 -4.21
CA SER A 44 8.70 -1.27 -3.93
C SER A 44 9.41 -1.31 -2.58
N HIS A 45 8.99 -2.19 -1.66
CA HIS A 45 9.62 -2.41 -0.35
C HIS A 45 10.70 -3.51 -0.36
N ARG A 46 11.03 -4.08 -1.52
CA ARG A 46 12.00 -5.19 -1.63
C ARG A 46 13.38 -4.87 -1.05
N TYR A 47 13.78 -3.60 -1.05
CA TYR A 47 15.06 -3.16 -0.47
C TYR A 47 15.17 -3.43 1.05
N LEU A 48 14.04 -3.68 1.73
CA LEU A 48 13.96 -4.06 3.14
C LEU A 48 13.96 -5.59 3.37
N GLY A 49 14.06 -6.39 2.31
CA GLY A 49 14.07 -7.86 2.37
C GLY A 49 12.71 -8.52 2.16
N LEU A 50 12.70 -9.86 2.08
CA LEU A 50 11.51 -10.63 1.69
C LEU A 50 10.36 -10.52 2.70
N VAL A 51 10.67 -10.48 4.00
CA VAL A 51 9.66 -10.33 5.07
C VAL A 51 8.92 -9.00 4.93
N ALA A 52 9.65 -7.92 4.59
CA ALA A 52 9.06 -6.61 4.35
C ALA A 52 8.13 -6.61 3.12
N VAL A 53 8.47 -7.34 2.05
CA VAL A 53 7.59 -7.49 0.87
C VAL A 53 6.28 -8.19 1.24
N ILE A 54 6.36 -9.29 2.00
CA ILE A 54 5.16 -10.03 2.45
C ILE A 54 4.29 -9.14 3.34
N ASN A 55 4.91 -8.44 4.29
CA ASN A 55 4.21 -7.51 5.16
C ASN A 55 3.56 -6.36 4.36
N ALA A 56 4.30 -5.74 3.43
CA ALA A 56 3.79 -4.69 2.55
C ALA A 56 2.67 -5.19 1.64
N PHE A 57 2.70 -6.45 1.20
CA PHE A 57 1.60 -7.06 0.45
C PHE A 57 0.31 -7.12 1.27
N VAL A 58 0.39 -7.61 2.51
CA VAL A 58 -0.77 -7.67 3.42
C VAL A 58 -1.29 -6.27 3.76
N CYS A 59 -0.42 -5.34 4.15
CA CYS A 59 -0.79 -3.94 4.37
C CYS A 59 -1.38 -3.31 3.09
N GLY A 60 -0.82 -3.66 1.94
CA GLY A 60 -1.29 -3.32 0.60
C GLY A 60 -2.77 -3.58 0.40
N ILE A 61 -3.18 -4.83 0.64
CA ILE A 61 -4.56 -5.29 0.54
C ILE A 61 -5.46 -4.55 1.52
N ILE A 62 -5.06 -4.45 2.80
CA ILE A 62 -5.87 -3.82 3.85
C ILE A 62 -6.13 -2.35 3.53
N LEU A 63 -5.07 -1.59 3.21
CA LEU A 63 -5.18 -0.16 2.89
C LEU A 63 -6.02 0.06 1.63
N ARG A 64 -5.88 -0.80 0.60
CA ARG A 64 -6.73 -0.74 -0.59
C ARG A 64 -8.19 -1.01 -0.25
N TRP A 65 -8.48 -2.01 0.57
CA TRP A 65 -9.83 -2.31 1.01
C TRP A 65 -10.45 -1.14 1.80
N CYS A 66 -9.68 -0.52 2.70
CA CYS A 66 -10.10 0.69 3.40
C CYS A 66 -10.43 1.81 2.41
N TYR A 67 -9.58 2.08 1.42
CA TYR A 67 -9.83 3.09 0.40
C TYR A 67 -11.13 2.82 -0.38
N ILE A 68 -11.41 1.57 -0.77
CA ILE A 68 -12.64 1.22 -1.48
C ILE A 68 -13.87 1.51 -0.62
N LYS A 69 -13.79 1.26 0.69
CA LYS A 69 -14.89 1.49 1.65
C LYS A 69 -15.09 2.97 1.98
N THR A 70 -14.03 3.71 2.20
CA THR A 70 -14.09 5.12 2.63
C THR A 70 -14.13 6.11 1.46
N ARG A 71 -13.70 5.67 0.26
CA ARG A 71 -13.42 6.53 -0.91
C ARG A 71 -12.47 7.69 -0.60
N SER A 72 -11.64 7.54 0.44
CA SER A 72 -10.71 8.55 0.91
C SER A 72 -9.39 7.91 1.28
N PHE A 73 -8.29 8.54 0.86
CA PHE A 73 -6.94 8.10 1.21
C PHE A 73 -6.51 8.59 2.60
N VAL A 74 -7.20 9.59 3.17
CA VAL A 74 -6.79 10.25 4.43
C VAL A 74 -6.72 9.27 5.61
N PRO A 75 -7.73 8.42 5.87
CA PRO A 75 -7.65 7.44 6.96
C PRO A 75 -6.52 6.43 6.75
N GLY A 76 -6.31 6.00 5.50
CA GLY A 76 -5.21 5.12 5.12
C GLY A 76 -3.85 5.76 5.37
N ALA A 77 -3.68 7.04 5.02
CA ALA A 77 -2.43 7.77 5.22
C ALA A 77 -2.08 7.96 6.70
N ILE A 78 -3.09 8.20 7.55
CA ILE A 78 -2.91 8.27 9.01
C ILE A 78 -2.50 6.90 9.55
N ALA A 79 -3.23 5.84 9.20
CA ALA A 79 -2.93 4.48 9.66
C ALA A 79 -1.54 4.01 9.21
N HIS A 80 -1.19 4.25 7.94
CA HIS A 80 0.11 3.92 7.38
C HIS A 80 1.23 4.72 8.05
N PHE A 81 1.03 6.01 8.30
CA PHE A 81 2.00 6.81 9.06
C PHE A 81 2.23 6.25 10.48
N LEU A 82 1.16 5.95 11.22
CA LEU A 82 1.26 5.39 12.57
C LEU A 82 1.95 4.02 12.55
N TYR A 83 1.64 3.19 11.56
CA TYR A 83 2.30 1.90 11.37
C TYR A 83 3.81 2.06 11.16
N ASN A 84 4.23 3.00 10.31
CA ASN A 84 5.65 3.26 10.07
C ASN A 84 6.37 3.76 11.33
N ILE A 85 5.71 4.57 12.17
CA ILE A 85 6.26 4.98 13.46
C ILE A 85 6.48 3.78 14.39
N ILE A 86 5.51 2.86 14.45
CA ILE A 86 5.62 1.65 15.29
C ILE A 86 6.76 0.76 14.81
N VAL A 87 6.82 0.48 13.50
CA VAL A 87 7.88 -0.35 12.91
C VAL A 87 9.26 0.28 13.15
N PHE A 88 9.38 1.58 12.93
CA PHE A 88 10.64 2.29 13.17
C PHE A 88 11.06 2.27 14.64
N SER A 89 10.10 2.39 15.57
CA SER A 89 10.36 2.29 17.01
C SER A 89 10.86 0.89 17.40
N PHE A 90 10.25 -0.17 16.87
CA PHE A 90 10.73 -1.54 17.09
C PHE A 90 12.11 -1.78 16.49
N TRP A 91 12.37 -1.23 15.30
CA TRP A 91 13.69 -1.31 14.69
C TRP A 91 14.76 -0.64 15.59
N ILE A 92 14.50 0.57 16.09
CA ILE A 92 15.39 1.25 17.04
C ILE A 92 15.66 0.39 18.27
N LEU A 93 14.61 -0.17 18.89
CA LEU A 93 14.77 -1.01 20.07
C LEU A 93 15.62 -2.26 19.77
N SER A 94 15.41 -2.91 18.62
CA SER A 94 16.15 -4.12 18.23
C SER A 94 17.64 -3.90 17.99
N VAL A 95 18.05 -2.68 17.66
CA VAL A 95 19.47 -2.34 17.40
C VAL A 95 20.20 -1.93 18.69
N ASN A 96 19.46 -1.51 19.73
CA ASN A 96 20.02 -1.02 20.99
C ASN A 96 20.00 -2.06 22.14
N THR A 97 19.51 -3.27 21.87
CA THR A 97 19.53 -4.42 22.79
C THR A 97 20.46 -5.50 22.28
#